data_AF-A0A962QPG7-F1
#
_entry.id   AF-A0A962QPG7-F1
#
_cell.length_a   1.000
_cell.length_b   1.000
_cell.length_c   1.000
_cell.angle_alpha   90.00
_cell.angle_beta   90.00
_cell.angle_gamma   90.00
#
_symmetry.space_group_name_H-M   'P 1'
#
loop_
_entity.id
_entity.type
_entity.pdbx_description
1 polymer ?
#
loop_
_entity_poly.entity_id
_entity_poly.type
_entity_poly.pdbx_seq_one_letter_code
_entity_poly.pdbx_strand_id
1 'polypeptide(L)' 'MQDLYLMTQCRSFILSNSSLHWWAAWLAATPPHTVIASQKGWPNDDMLPAHWLRLA' A
#
# COMPACT_ATOMS: atom_id res chain seq x y z
N MET A 1 5.82 -3.69 15.54
CA MET A 1 4.73 -2.69 15.63
C MET A 1 5.23 -1.27 15.39
N GLN A 2 6.41 -0.86 15.91
CA GLN A 2 7.04 0.40 15.52
C GLN A 2 7.22 0.57 14.00
N ASP A 3 7.59 -0.50 13.27
CA ASP A 3 7.86 -0.41 11.83
C ASP A 3 6.62 0.05 11.04
N LEU A 4 5.44 -0.48 11.39
CA LEU A 4 4.19 -0.08 10.75
C LEU A 4 3.92 1.42 10.95
N TYR A 5 4.10 1.92 12.18
CA TYR A 5 3.94 3.35 12.48
C TYR A 5 4.94 4.23 11.73
N LEU A 6 6.20 3.79 11.60
CA LEU A 6 7.20 4.52 10.81
C LEU A 6 6.83 4.52 9.32
N MET A 7 6.34 3.40 8.80
CA MET A 7 5.91 3.29 7.42
C MET A 7 4.69 4.16 7.10
N THR A 8 3.74 4.36 8.03
CA THR A 8 2.60 5.28 7.77
C THR A 8 3.03 6.74 7.60
N GLN A 9 4.25 7.11 8.00
CA GLN A 9 4.81 8.44 7.78
C GLN A 9 5.42 8.60 6.37
N CYS A 10 5.56 7.52 5.61
CA CYS A 10 6.07 7.58 4.24
C CYS A 10 5.07 8.25 3.30
N ARG A 11 5.58 8.97 2.29
CA ARG A 11 4.78 9.61 1.24
C ARG A 11 4.51 8.69 0.05
N SER A 12 5.38 7.74 -0.22
CA SER A 12 5.25 6.84 -1.36
C SER A 12 5.45 5.40 -0.92
N PHE A 13 4.62 4.50 -1.44
CA PHE A 13 4.62 3.09 -1.10
C PHE A 13 4.78 2.24 -2.36
N ILE A 14 5.76 1.34 -2.35
CA ILE A 14 5.90 0.27 -3.34
C ILE A 14 5.52 -1.03 -2.65
N LEU A 15 4.34 -1.54 -2.99
CA LEU A 15 3.75 -2.71 -2.37
C LEU A 15 4.08 -3.98 -3.16
N SER A 16 4.77 -4.88 -2.49
CA SER A 16 4.72 -6.32 -2.81
C SER A 16 3.42 -6.93 -2.23
N ASN A 17 3.07 -8.15 -2.63
CA ASN A 17 1.89 -8.90 -2.18
C ASN A 17 2.01 -9.37 -0.71
N SER A 18 2.14 -8.41 0.21
CA SER A 18 2.31 -8.60 1.64
C SER A 18 1.26 -7.84 2.42
N SER A 19 0.64 -8.50 3.40
CA SER A 19 -0.38 -7.91 4.26
C SER A 19 0.16 -6.80 5.17
N LEU A 20 1.43 -6.86 5.58
CA LEU A 20 2.04 -5.85 6.45
C LEU A 20 2.16 -4.50 5.72
N HIS A 21 2.72 -4.50 4.51
CA HIS A 21 2.90 -3.28 3.73
C HIS A 21 1.57 -2.69 3.27
N TRP A 22 0.58 -3.54 3.03
CA TRP A 22 -0.79 -3.12 2.68
C TRP A 22 -1.41 -2.25 3.76
N TRP A 23 -1.34 -2.67 5.03
CA TRP A 23 -1.86 -1.88 6.14
C TRP A 23 -1.11 -0.56 6.34
N ALA A 24 0.20 -0.54 6.08
CA ALA A 24 0.99 0.68 6.16
C ALA A 24 0.51 1.73 5.17
N ALA A 25 0.28 1.33 3.92
CA ALA A 25 -0.22 2.20 2.86
C ALA A 25 -1.67 2.65 3.13
N TRP A 26 -2.52 1.75 3.65
CA TRP A 26 -3.91 2.07 3.98
C TRP A 26 -4.04 3.07 5.14
N LEU A 27 -3.19 2.96 6.16
CA LEU A 27 -3.21 3.83 7.35
C LEU A 27 -2.42 5.14 7.15
N ALA A 28 -1.73 5.30 6.02
CA ALA A 28 -0.97 6.52 5.73
C ALA A 28 -1.93 7.71 5.63
N ALA A 29 -1.85 8.62 6.60
CA ALA A 29 -2.73 9.79 6.70
C ALA A 29 -2.17 11.04 5.99
N THR A 30 -1.07 10.91 5.23
CA THR A 30 -0.32 12.02 4.63
C THR A 30 -0.71 12.26 3.17
N PRO A 31 -1.62 13.20 2.86
CA PRO A 31 -1.85 13.60 1.48
C PRO A 31 -0.74 14.56 0.99
N PRO A 32 -0.32 14.46 -0.29
CA PRO A 32 -0.61 13.36 -1.22
C PRO A 32 0.37 12.19 -0.99
N HIS A 33 -0.16 10.99 -0.73
CA HIS A 33 0.62 9.75 -0.75
C HIS A 33 0.29 8.92 -1.99
N THR A 34 1.33 8.36 -2.62
CA THR A 34 1.20 7.56 -3.83
C THR A 34 1.49 6.10 -3.50
N VAL A 35 0.55 5.21 -3.80
CA VAL A 35 0.69 3.77 -3.59
C VAL A 35 0.79 3.08 -4.94
N ILE A 36 1.85 2.28 -5.12
CA ILE A 36 2.10 1.48 -6.31
C ILE A 36 2.11 0.01 -5.88
N ALA A 37 1.24 -0.81 -6.46
CA ALA A 37 1.14 -2.23 -6.17
C ALA A 37 1.23 -3.09 -7.43
N SER A 38 1.73 -4.32 -7.30
CA SER A 38 1.57 -5.34 -8.35
C SER A 38 0.08 -5.62 -8.58
N GLN A 39 -0.35 -5.75 -9.84
CA GLN A 39 -1.71 -6.18 -10.16
C GLN A 39 -1.93 -7.67 -9.84
N LYS A 40 -0.88 -8.48 -9.80
CA LYS A 40 -0.94 -9.93 -9.58
C LYS A 40 -0.50 -10.30 -8.16
N GLY A 41 -0.94 -11.47 -7.70
CA GLY A 41 -0.51 -12.07 -6.44
C GLY A 41 -1.34 -11.67 -5.22
N TRP A 42 -2.48 -10.99 -5.42
CA TRP A 42 -3.46 -10.70 -4.38
C TRP A 42 -4.57 -11.76 -4.38
N PRO A 43 -5.05 -12.20 -3.20
CA PRO A 43 -6.17 -13.14 -3.10
C PRO A 43 -7.48 -12.68 -3.76
N ASN A 44 -7.71 -11.37 -3.82
CA ASN A 44 -8.87 -10.77 -4.47
C ASN A 44 -8.50 -9.42 -5.09
N ASP A 45 -9.13 -9.07 -6.21
CA ASP A 45 -8.93 -7.81 -6.94
C ASP A 45 -9.44 -6.59 -6.15
N ASP A 46 -10.41 -6.81 -5.24
CA ASP A 46 -10.96 -5.78 -4.36
C ASP A 46 -9.99 -5.36 -3.23
N MET A 47 -8.88 -6.08 -3.05
CA MET A 47 -7.89 -5.73 -2.03
C MET A 47 -7.13 -4.45 -2.36
N LEU A 48 -7.08 -4.04 -3.62
CA LEU A 48 -6.39 -2.81 -4.04
C LEU A 48 -7.43 -1.72 -4.33
N PRO A 49 -7.48 -0.63 -3.55
CA PRO A 49 -8.33 0.52 -3.85
C PRO A 49 -8.10 1.05 -5.27
N ALA A 50 -9.15 1.49 -5.94
CA ALA A 50 -9.08 1.96 -7.33
C ALA A 50 -8.14 3.16 -7.54
N HIS A 51 -7.90 3.95 -6.49
CA HIS A 51 -7.01 5.11 -6.53
C HIS A 51 -5.52 4.74 -6.40
N TRP A 52 -5.18 3.48 -6.13
CA TRP A 52 -3.80 3.00 -6.10
C TRP A 52 -3.32 2.67 -7.51
N LEU A 53 -2.07 3.03 -7.82
CA LEU A 53 -1.44 2.70 -9.10
C LEU A 53 -1.11 1.21 -9.12
N ARG A 54 -1.52 0.53 -10.19
CA ARG A 54 -1.31 -0.90 -10.40
C ARG A 54 -0.30 -1.11 -11.54
N LEU A 55 0.76 -1.87 -11.28
CA LEU A 55 1.75 -2.29 -12.29
C LEU A 55 1.41 -3.71 -12.79
N ALA A 56 1.47 -3.91 -14.12
CA ALA A 56 1.07 -5.14 -14.81
C ALA A 56 2.10 -6.29 -14.74
#